data_AF-U5QFI3-F1
#
_entry.id   AF-U5QFI3-F1
#
_cell.length_a   1.000
_cell.length_b   1.000
_cell.length_c   1.000
_cell.angle_alpha   90.00
_cell.angle_beta   90.00
_cell.angle_gamma   90.00
#
_symmetry.space_group_name_H-M   'P 1'
#
loop_
_entity.id
_entity.type
_entity.pdbx_description
1 polymer ?
#
loop_
_entity_poly.entity_id
_entity_poly.type
_entity_poly.pdbx_seq_one_letter_code
_entity_poly.pdbx_strand_id
1 'polypeptide(L)' 'MLGEKFETIARQSNIGRKRSELAAGLRSFPINRYVIFYLPISGGIEVVRILHGARDLEAIFLEES' A
#
# COMPACT_ATOMS: atom_id res chain seq x y z
N MET A 1 3.70 12.60 -11.21
CA MET A 1 3.43 11.23 -11.73
C MET A 1 4.06 10.20 -10.78
N LEU A 2 3.27 9.37 -10.07
CA LEU A 2 3.65 8.32 -9.10
C LEU A 2 4.70 8.66 -8.01
N GLY A 3 5.90 9.13 -8.34
CA GLY A 3 6.92 9.58 -7.38
C GLY A 3 6.43 10.66 -6.41
N GLU A 4 5.72 11.69 -6.91
CA GLU A 4 5.12 12.73 -6.05
C GLU A 4 4.14 12.15 -5.02
N LYS A 5 3.44 11.08 -5.40
CA LYS A 5 2.51 10.40 -4.49
C LYS A 5 3.29 9.61 -3.43
N PHE A 6 4.41 8.97 -3.79
CA PHE A 6 5.33 8.35 -2.83
C PHE A 6 5.92 9.37 -1.85
N GLU A 7 6.32 10.54 -2.32
CA GLU A 7 6.77 11.62 -1.44
C GLU A 7 5.67 12.10 -0.50
N THR A 8 4.42 12.16 -0.98
CA THR A 8 3.28 12.55 -0.16
C THR A 8 3.04 11.54 0.98
N ILE A 9 2.98 10.23 0.67
CA ILE A 9 2.83 9.19 1.69
C ILE A 9 4.06 9.08 2.60
N ALA A 10 5.28 9.37 2.13
CA ALA A 10 6.47 9.39 2.99
C ALA A 10 6.41 10.56 4.00
N ARG A 11 6.03 11.76 3.56
CA ARG A 11 5.90 12.95 4.41
C ARG A 11 4.71 12.86 5.36
N GLN A 12 3.63 12.22 4.92
CA GLN A 12 2.40 12.06 5.67
C GLN A 12 2.06 10.58 5.82
N SER A 13 2.94 9.81 6.47
CA SER A 13 2.81 8.35 6.60
C SER A 13 1.49 7.88 7.22
N ASN A 14 0.76 8.75 7.92
CA ASN A 14 -0.55 8.45 8.49
C ASN A 14 -1.75 8.64 7.54
N ILE A 15 -1.58 9.07 6.29
CA ILE A 15 -2.73 9.33 5.38
C ILE A 15 -3.39 8.06 4.83
N GLY A 16 -2.67 6.94 4.80
CA GLY A 16 -3.22 5.66 4.40
C GLY A 16 -4.26 5.12 5.40
N ARG A 17 -5.21 4.33 4.91
CA ARG A 17 -6.16 3.59 5.75
C ARG A 17 -5.40 2.54 6.56
N LYS A 18 -5.62 2.47 7.88
CA LYS A 18 -5.09 1.37 8.70
C LYS A 18 -5.63 0.03 8.19
N ARG A 19 -4.76 -0.96 8.11
CA ARG A 19 -5.05 -2.33 7.69
C ARG A 19 -4.75 -3.31 8.82
N SER A 20 -5.22 -2.98 10.03
CA SER A 20 -5.03 -3.80 11.22
C SER A 20 -5.63 -5.20 11.07
N GLU A 21 -6.58 -5.38 10.13
CA GLU A 21 -7.13 -6.68 9.75
C GLU A 21 -6.13 -7.60 9.03
N LEU A 22 -5.04 -7.05 8.47
CA LEU A 22 -3.99 -7.81 7.77
C LEU A 22 -2.71 -7.91 8.60
N ALA A 23 -2.28 -6.80 9.21
CA ALA A 23 -1.12 -6.76 10.09
C ALA A 23 -1.12 -5.50 10.96
N ALA A 24 -0.52 -5.60 12.15
CA ALA A 24 -0.37 -4.46 13.05
C ALA A 24 0.47 -3.35 12.41
N GLY A 25 -0.01 -2.11 12.48
CA GLY A 25 0.68 -0.93 11.93
C GLY A 25 0.60 -0.77 10.41
N LEU A 26 0.15 -1.79 9.67
CA LEU A 26 0.03 -1.75 8.22
C LEU A 26 -0.97 -0.69 7.76
N ARG A 27 -0.65 -0.01 6.67
CA ARG A 27 -1.52 0.97 6.02
C ARG A 27 -1.62 0.72 4.53
N SER A 28 -2.74 1.12 3.94
CA SER A 28 -2.93 1.10 2.49
C SER A 28 -3.28 2.47 1.93
N PHE A 29 -2.76 2.83 0.76
CA PHE A 29 -3.11 4.05 0.05
C PHE A 29 -3.36 3.78 -1.44
N PRO A 30 -4.52 4.18 -2.00
CA PRO A 30 -4.80 4.00 -3.42
C PRO A 30 -4.09 5.07 -4.27
N ILE A 31 -3.42 4.64 -5.34
CA ILE A 31 -2.86 5.52 -6.37
C ILE A 31 -3.31 5.01 -7.74
N ASN A 32 -4.24 5.74 -8.36
CA ASN A 32 -4.81 5.37 -9.66
C ASN A 32 -5.34 3.93 -9.65
N ARG A 33 -4.66 3.02 -10.37
CA ARG A 33 -5.02 1.60 -10.47
C ARG A 33 -4.28 0.71 -9.46
N TYR A 34 -3.50 1.29 -8.56
CA TYR A 34 -2.71 0.55 -7.58
C TYR A 34 -3.16 0.81 -6.15
N VAL A 35 -2.94 -0.16 -5.28
CA VAL A 35 -3.01 -0.01 -3.83
C VAL A 35 -1.64 -0.31 -3.25
N ILE A 36 -1.05 0.68 -2.58
CA ILE A 36 0.23 0.53 -1.89
C ILE A 36 -0.03 0.14 -0.46
N PHE A 37 0.55 -0.97 -0.02
CA PHE A 37 0.64 -1.38 1.38
C PHE A 37 1.99 -1.00 1.93
N TYR A 38 2.02 -0.32 3.08
CA TYR A 38 3.24 0.21 3.66
C TYR A 38 3.16 0.30 5.19
N LEU A 39 4.33 0.36 5.83
CA LEU A 39 4.50 0.65 7.26
C LEU A 39 5.12 2.04 7.44
N PRO A 40 4.57 2.89 8.34
CA PRO A 40 5.24 4.11 8.75
C PRO A 40 6.57 3.79 9.46
N ILE A 41 7.64 4.46 9.05
CA ILE A 41 8.95 4.40 9.74
C ILE A 41 9.42 5.81 10.08
N SER A 42 10.50 5.92 10.86
CA SER A 42 11.11 7.22 11.15
C SER A 42 11.57 7.90 9.85
N GLY A 43 11.01 9.06 9.55
CA GLY A 43 11.35 9.85 8.36
C GLY A 43 10.73 9.38 7.04
N GLY A 44 9.82 8.39 7.04
CA GLY A 44 9.19 7.95 5.79
C GLY A 44 8.26 6.75 5.91
N ILE A 45 8.28 5.91 4.87
CA ILE A 45 7.50 4.67 4.80
C ILE A 45 8.36 3.52 4.27
N GLU A 46 8.05 2.31 4.71
CA GLU A 46 8.54 1.06 4.12
C GLU A 46 7.42 0.47 3.27
N VAL A 47 7.64 0.30 1.97
CA VAL A 47 6.65 -0.28 1.05
C VAL A 47 6.70 -1.80 1.16
N VAL A 48 5.60 -2.40 1.60
CA VAL A 48 5.46 -3.85 1.80
C VAL A 48 5.02 -4.53 0.49
N ARG A 49 4.02 -3.96 -0.19
CA ARG A 49 3.48 -4.52 -1.44
C ARG A 49 2.76 -3.43 -2.23
N ILE A 50 2.79 -3.54 -3.56
CA ILE A 50 1.98 -2.72 -4.46
C ILE A 50 1.10 -3.69 -5.24
N LEU A 51 -0.22 -3.52 -5.16
CA LEU A 51 -1.17 -4.35 -5.88
C LEU A 51 -1.84 -3.55 -7.00
N HIS A 52 -1.89 -4.08 -8.22
CA HIS A 52 -2.69 -3.54 -9.31
C HIS A 52 -4.14 -4.00 -9.16
N GLY A 53 -5.05 -3.10 -8.81
CA GLY A 53 -6.42 -3.41 -8.38
C GLY A 53 -7.28 -4.20 -9.37
N ALA A 54 -6.93 -4.24 -10.66
CA ALA A 54 -7.63 -5.05 -11.66
C ALA A 54 -6.87 -6.30 -12.14
N ARG A 55 -5.60 -6.49 -11.75
CA ARG A 55 -4.76 -7.63 -12.20
C ARG A 55 -4.38 -8.58 -11.06
N ASP A 56 -4.22 -8.04 -9.85
CA ASP A 56 -3.80 -8.85 -8.70
C ASP A 56 -4.95 -9.46 -7.91
N LEU A 57 -6.21 -9.05 -8.14
CA LEU A 57 -7.34 -9.81 -7.59
C LEU A 57 -7.36 -11.23 -8.17
N GLU A 58 -7.21 -11.36 -9.50
CA GLU A 58 -7.13 -12.67 -10.14
C GLU A 58 -5.92 -13.48 -9.67
N ALA A 59 -4.74 -12.87 -9.56
CA ALA A 59 -3.54 -13.59 -9.10
C ALA A 59 -3.61 -14.02 -7.61
N ILE A 60 -4.20 -13.20 -6.73
CA ILE A 60 -4.38 -13.54 -5.31
C ILE A 60 -5.41 -14.67 -5.12
N PHE A 61 -6.40 -14.80 -6.01
CA PHE A 61 -7.38 -15.90 -5.95
C PHE A 61 -6.95 -17.17 -6.72
N LEU A 62 -5.89 -17.12 -7.53
CA LEU A 62 -5.40 -18.27 -8.31
C LEU A 62 -4.27 -19.06 -7.63
N GLU A 63 -3.70 -18.57 -6.52
CA GLU A 63 -2.71 -19.30 -5.71
C GLU A 63 -3.33 -20.16 -4.58
N GLU A 64 -4.67 -20.30 -4.56
CA GLU A 64 -5.38 -21.30 -3.72
C GLU A 64 -5.86 -22.52 -4.53
N SER A 65 -4.96 -23.17 -5.29
CA SER A 65 -5.26 -24.45 -5.97
C SER A 65 -4.09 -25.43 -5.88
#